data_AF-A0A6C0D3G2-F1
#
_entry.id   AF-A0A6C0D3G2-F1
#
_cell.length_a   1.000
_cell.length_b   1.000
_cell.length_c   1.000
_cell.angle_alpha   90.00
_cell.angle_beta   90.00
_cell.angle_gamma   90.00
#
_symmetry.space_group_name_H-M   'P 1'
#
loop_
_entity.id
_entity.type
_entity.pdbx_description
1 polymer ?
#
loop_
_entity_poly.entity_id
_entity_poly.type
_entity_poly.pdbx_seq_one_letter_code
_entity_poly.pdbx_strand_id
1 'polypeptide(L)'
;MSEFKQVVGSRAQVWNGTAKHTSGGLTKKHLMMNKWGRIVSRKKHNTAKKQKRLEKAGYFAEKGKFGVVKKEPTGKKNKTMKKRK
;
A
#
# COMPACT_ATOMS: atom_id res chain seq x y z
N MET A 1 -15.77 26.80 15.92
CA MET A 1 -15.37 25.66 15.05
C MET A 1 -14.31 26.17 14.09
N SER A 2 -13.18 25.47 13.96
CA SER A 2 -12.09 25.89 13.07
C SER A 2 -12.63 26.07 11.65
N GLU A 3 -12.55 27.28 11.13
CA GLU A 3 -13.08 27.65 9.82
C GLU A 3 -12.15 27.09 8.74
N PHE A 4 -12.50 25.92 8.21
CA PHE A 4 -11.83 25.39 7.04
C PHE A 4 -12.32 26.16 5.83
N LYS A 5 -11.39 26.77 5.08
CA LYS A 5 -11.69 27.50 3.83
C LYS A 5 -12.45 26.64 2.81
N GLN A 6 -12.29 25.31 2.89
CA GLN A 6 -12.99 24.34 2.06
C GLN A 6 -13.20 23.01 2.79
N VAL A 7 -14.27 22.30 2.44
CA VAL A 7 -14.59 21.00 3.03
C VAL A 7 -13.66 19.90 2.49
N VAL A 8 -13.52 19.85 1.16
CA VAL A 8 -12.69 18.88 0.45
C VAL A 8 -11.44 19.57 -0.07
N GLY A 9 -10.27 18.95 0.12
CA GLY A 9 -9.01 19.46 -0.42
C GLY A 9 -7.97 18.38 -0.71
N SER A 10 -6.78 18.82 -1.09
CA SER A 10 -5.61 17.95 -1.24
C SER A 10 -5.07 17.51 0.12
N ARG A 11 -4.23 16.46 0.14
CA ARG A 11 -3.57 16.00 1.37
C ARG A 11 -2.73 17.11 2.02
N ALA A 12 -2.11 17.98 1.22
CA ALA A 12 -1.35 19.13 1.71
C ALA A 12 -2.25 20.16 2.40
N GLN A 13 -3.38 20.50 1.78
CA GLN A 13 -4.35 21.44 2.36
C GLN A 13 -4.96 20.92 3.67
N VAL A 14 -5.23 19.61 3.76
CA VAL A 14 -5.71 18.99 5.01
C VAL A 14 -4.63 18.98 6.09
N TRP A 15 -3.36 18.75 5.72
CA TRP A 15 -2.25 18.77 6.67
C TRP A 15 -1.99 20.18 7.22
N ASN A 16 -2.07 21.19 6.36
CA ASN A 16 -1.87 22.60 6.71
C ASN A 16 -3.10 23.22 7.40
N GLY A 17 -4.22 22.51 7.50
CA GLY A 17 -5.43 22.97 8.17
C GLY A 17 -6.35 23.86 7.32
N THR A 18 -6.10 23.97 6.02
CA THR A 18 -6.95 24.72 5.08
C THR A 18 -8.23 23.96 4.71
N ALA A 19 -8.17 22.63 4.69
CA ALA A 19 -9.29 21.76 4.32
C ALA A 19 -9.66 20.76 5.42
N LYS A 20 -10.94 20.43 5.55
CA LYS A 20 -11.44 19.48 6.56
C LYS A 20 -11.00 18.04 6.26
N HIS A 21 -11.17 17.58 5.03
CA HIS A 21 -10.76 16.24 4.60
C HIS A 21 -10.39 16.16 3.12
N THR A 22 -9.76 15.06 2.71
CA THR A 22 -9.52 14.78 1.29
C THR A 22 -10.77 14.30 0.59
N SER A 23 -10.77 14.21 -0.74
CA SER A 23 -11.85 13.56 -1.52
C SER A 23 -12.18 12.14 -1.02
N GLY A 24 -11.17 11.37 -0.60
CA GLY A 24 -11.34 10.05 0.01
C GLY A 24 -11.60 10.03 1.53
N GLY A 25 -12.05 11.13 2.14
CA GLY A 25 -12.42 11.19 3.56
C GLY A 25 -11.25 11.14 4.55
N LEU A 26 -10.00 11.35 4.12
CA LEU A 26 -8.85 11.38 5.02
C LEU A 26 -8.76 12.74 5.72
N THR A 27 -8.79 12.73 7.04
CA THR A 27 -8.54 13.89 7.90
C THR A 27 -7.07 13.89 8.34
N LYS A 28 -6.62 14.99 8.97
CA LYS A 28 -5.21 15.15 9.40
C LYS A 28 -4.68 13.97 10.24
N LYS A 29 -5.50 13.40 11.14
CA LYS A 29 -5.13 12.20 11.94
C LYS A 29 -4.82 10.96 11.10
N HIS A 30 -5.44 10.83 9.92
CA HIS A 30 -5.24 9.71 9.00
C HIS A 30 -4.01 9.90 8.09
N LEU A 31 -3.40 11.07 8.12
CA LEU A 31 -2.22 11.43 7.33
C LEU A 31 -0.96 11.43 8.20
N MET A 32 0.19 11.37 7.54
CA MET A 32 1.50 11.63 8.13
C MET A 32 2.50 12.04 7.07
N MET A 33 3.53 12.78 7.48
CA MET A 33 4.67 13.11 6.64
C MET A 33 5.70 11.97 6.72
N ASN A 34 6.13 11.46 5.58
CA ASN A 34 7.23 10.49 5.51
C ASN A 34 8.59 11.19 5.58
N LYS A 35 9.69 10.42 5.67
CA LYS A 35 11.05 10.97 5.74
C LYS A 35 11.47 11.80 4.52
N TRP A 36 10.73 11.73 3.42
CA TRP A 36 10.98 12.47 2.18
C TRP A 36 10.04 13.68 2.03
N GLY A 37 9.37 14.11 3.11
CA GLY A 37 8.48 15.28 3.11
C GLY A 37 7.11 15.06 2.45
N ARG A 38 6.77 13.84 2.00
CA ARG A 38 5.48 13.57 1.36
C ARG A 38 4.41 13.22 2.38
N ILE A 39 3.23 13.81 2.22
CA ILE A 39 2.06 13.53 3.06
C ILE A 39 1.33 12.30 2.51
N VAL A 40 1.39 11.20 3.26
CA VAL A 40 0.84 9.89 2.87
C VAL A 40 -0.23 9.43 3.87
N SER A 41 -1.03 8.44 3.47
CA SER A 41 -1.98 7.80 4.38
C SER A 41 -1.25 6.90 5.40
N ARG A 42 -1.53 7.12 6.68
CA ARG A 42 -1.00 6.32 7.79
C ARG A 42 -1.33 4.83 7.65
N LYS A 43 -2.59 4.51 7.32
CA LYS A 43 -3.07 3.13 7.12
C LYS A 43 -2.29 2.41 6.01
N LYS A 44 -2.08 3.07 4.87
CA LYS A 44 -1.40 2.46 3.71
C LYS A 44 0.09 2.21 3.99
N HIS A 45 0.79 3.16 4.60
CA HIS A 45 2.19 2.97 4.97
C HIS A 45 2.39 1.80 5.95
N ASN A 46 1.53 1.69 6.96
CA ASN A 46 1.65 0.62 7.97
C ASN A 46 1.30 -0.77 7.40
N THR A 47 0.29 -0.84 6.52
CA THR A 47 -0.13 -2.11 5.92
C THR A 47 0.80 -2.59 4.80
N ALA A 48 1.43 -1.68 4.06
CA ALA A 48 2.33 -2.04 2.96
C ALA A 48 3.46 -2.97 3.41
N LYS A 49 4.09 -2.70 4.56
CA LYS A 49 5.17 -3.51 5.14
C LYS A 49 4.72 -4.92 5.54
N LYS A 50 3.46 -5.05 5.98
CA LYS A 50 2.90 -6.34 6.42
C LYS A 50 2.38 -7.19 5.27
N GLN A 51 1.81 -6.55 4.24
CA GLN A 51 1.08 -7.28 3.20
C GLN A 51 1.98 -7.96 2.16
N LYS A 52 3.24 -7.51 2.00
CA LYS A 52 4.22 -8.11 1.07
C LYS A 52 3.62 -8.42 -0.31
N ARG A 53 2.91 -7.44 -0.88
CA ARG A 53 2.06 -7.63 -2.08
C ARG A 53 2.84 -8.14 -3.29
N LEU A 54 4.08 -7.68 -3.47
CA LEU A 54 4.96 -8.10 -4.57
C LEU A 54 5.35 -9.57 -4.43
N GLU A 55 5.81 -9.98 -3.24
CA GLU A 55 6.13 -11.39 -2.94
C GLU A 55 4.90 -12.29 -3.16
N LYS A 56 3.72 -11.87 -2.68
CA LYS A 56 2.46 -12.62 -2.89
C LYS A 56 2.05 -12.73 -4.36
N ALA A 57 2.38 -11.73 -5.17
CA ALA A 57 2.16 -11.74 -6.61
C ALA A 57 3.26 -12.50 -7.38
N GLY A 58 4.22 -13.12 -6.68
CA GLY A 58 5.29 -13.92 -7.27
C GLY A 58 6.54 -13.12 -7.66
N TYR A 59 6.62 -11.83 -7.32
CA TYR A 59 7.77 -10.99 -7.63
C TYR A 59 8.77 -10.95 -6.47
N PHE A 60 10.02 -11.31 -6.76
CA PHE A 60 11.12 -11.40 -5.80
C PHE A 60 12.37 -10.66 -6.33
N ALA A 61 13.28 -10.34 -5.42
CA ALA A 61 14.62 -9.87 -5.74
C ALA A 61 15.62 -11.00 -5.46
N GLU A 62 16.54 -11.24 -6.38
CA GLU A 62 17.61 -12.23 -6.24
C GLU A 62 18.95 -11.50 -6.08
N LYS A 63 19.72 -11.87 -5.05
CA LYS A 63 21.01 -11.23 -4.78
C LYS A 63 21.94 -11.38 -5.99
N GLY A 64 22.50 -10.28 -6.47
CA GLY A 64 23.41 -10.28 -7.62
C GLY A 64 22.73 -10.19 -8.99
N LYS A 65 21.39 -10.22 -9.06
CA LYS A 65 20.64 -9.98 -10.30
C LYS A 65 19.88 -8.66 -10.21
N PHE A 66 20.14 -7.76 -11.15
CA PHE A 66 19.42 -6.49 -11.25
C PHE A 66 18.06 -6.71 -11.92
N GLY A 67 17.00 -6.16 -11.34
CA GLY A 67 15.63 -6.28 -11.85
C GLY A 67 14.72 -7.18 -11.00
N VAL A 68 13.53 -7.49 -11.55
CA VAL A 68 12.50 -8.28 -10.87
C VAL A 68 12.51 -9.73 -11.36
N VAL A 69 12.54 -10.68 -10.42
CA VAL A 69 12.44 -12.12 -10.73
C VAL A 69 11.02 -12.58 -10.40
N LYS A 70 10.27 -13.01 -11.42
CA LYS A 70 8.94 -13.60 -11.22
C LYS A 70 9.09 -15.09 -10.97
N LYS A 71 8.87 -15.54 -9.74
CA LYS A 71 8.68 -16.97 -9.47
C LYS A 71 7.27 -17.34 -9.90
N GLU A 72 7.16 -18.36 -10.73
CA GLU A 72 5.87 -19.00 -10.93
C GLU A 72 5.40 -19.55 -9.57
N PRO A 73 4.10 -19.39 -9.23
CA PRO A 73 3.56 -20.13 -8.10
C PRO A 73 3.84 -21.60 -8.42
N THR A 74 4.66 -22.28 -7.62
CA THR A 74 4.86 -23.72 -7.76
C THR A 74 3.48 -24.33 -7.68
N GLY A 75 2.93 -24.73 -8.83
CA GLY A 75 1.59 -25.24 -8.92
C GLY A 75 1.42 -26.28 -7.84
N LYS A 76 0.36 -26.17 -7.03
CA LYS A 76 -0.10 -27.32 -6.27
C LYS A 76 -0.29 -28.41 -7.31
N LYS A 77 0.70 -29.29 -7.47
CA LYS A 77 0.53 -30.53 -8.20
C LYS A 77 -0.53 -31.24 -7.37
N ASN A 78 -1.79 -31.08 -7.75
CA ASN A 78 -2.85 -31.95 -7.27
C ASN A 78 -2.31 -33.34 -7.58
N LYS A 79 -1.84 -34.05 -6.55
CA LYS A 79 -1.48 -35.47 -6.69
C LYS A 79 -2.79 -36.14 -7.03
N THR A 80 -3.10 -36.24 -8.33
CA THR A 80 -4.15 -37.12 -8.81
C THR A 80 -3.71 -38.50 -8.37
N MET A 81 -4.31 -39.02 -7.29
CA MET A 81 -4.12 -40.39 -6.87
C MET A 81 -4.54 -41.26 -8.04
N LYS A 82 -3.57 -41.88 -8.72
CA LYS A 82 -3.82 -42.89 -9.73
C LYS A 82 -4.50 -44.06 -9.00
N LYS A 83 -5.83 -44.17 -9.10
CA LYS A 83 -6.54 -45.37 -8.66
C LYS A 83 -5.94 -46.55 -9.43
N ARG A 84 -5.29 -47.47 -8.70
CA ARG A 84 -4.88 -48.76 -9.26
C ARG A 84 -6.16 -49.56 -9.50
N LYS A 85 -6.29 -50.08 -10.72
CA LYS A 85 -7.35 -51.01 -11.14
C LYS A 85 -7.06 -52.39 -10.55
#